data_AF-A0A2X3WP97-F1
#
_entry.id   AF-A0A2X3WP97-F1
#
_cell.length_a   1.000
_cell.length_b   1.000
_cell.length_c   1.000
_cell.angle_alpha   90.00
_cell.angle_beta   90.00
_cell.angle_gamma   90.00
#
_symmetry.space_group_name_H-M   'P 1'
#
loop_
_entity.id
_entity.type
_entity.pdbx_description
1 polymer ?
#
loop_
_entity_poly.entity_id
_entity_poly.type
_entity_poly.pdbx_seq_one_letter_code
_entity_poly.pdbx_strand_id
1 'polypeptide(L)'
;MTVSLNTQAANKLINEKVFNNVTKKGDKFKFKTVENLSSEPALWTGKEDKTITDDKGQSVKPKSTKYIVLGEYSATSKILILNDEDYQKFDAKAKFVSVIKEKRDADKVLKRYTTSGSIPSQIFPYK
;
A
#
# COMPACT_ATOMS: atom_id res chain seq x y z
N MET A 1 -9.93 -2.73 -4.86
CA MET A 1 -9.68 -2.94 -3.42
C MET A 1 -8.87 -1.80 -2.83
N THR A 2 -9.36 -1.17 -1.75
CA THR A 2 -8.64 -0.15 -0.98
C THR A 2 -8.10 -0.75 0.31
N VAL A 3 -6.87 -0.38 0.69
CA VAL A 3 -6.30 -0.62 2.03
C VAL A 3 -6.17 0.72 2.72
N SER A 4 -6.80 0.88 3.88
CA SER A 4 -6.68 2.08 4.70
C SER A 4 -5.63 1.85 5.78
N LEU A 5 -4.70 2.78 5.93
CA LEU A 5 -3.64 2.79 6.94
C LEU A 5 -3.73 4.09 7.74
N ASN A 6 -3.42 4.05 9.02
CA ASN A 6 -3.09 5.26 9.75
C ASN A 6 -1.63 5.67 9.47
N THR A 7 -1.27 6.90 9.82
CA THR A 7 0.08 7.46 9.68
C THR A 7 1.15 6.56 10.30
N GLN A 8 0.91 6.02 11.50
CA GLN A 8 1.88 5.19 12.20
C GLN A 8 2.19 3.90 11.43
N ALA A 9 1.16 3.21 10.92
CA ALA A 9 1.34 1.99 10.13
C ALA A 9 2.01 2.29 8.79
N ALA A 10 1.62 3.38 8.12
CA ALA A 10 2.26 3.82 6.89
C ALA A 10 3.76 4.09 7.09
N ASN A 11 4.14 4.81 8.15
CA ASN A 11 5.54 5.10 8.46
C ASN A 11 6.36 3.83 8.79
N LYS A 12 5.77 2.86 9.49
CA LYS A 12 6.43 1.55 9.70
C LYS A 12 6.75 0.88 8.37
N LEU A 13 5.79 0.83 7.45
CA LEU A 13 5.96 0.24 6.13
C LEU A 13 6.95 1.04 5.24
N ILE A 14 6.95 2.38 5.34
CA ILE A 14 7.96 3.23 4.69
C ILE A 14 9.37 2.88 5.19
N ASN A 15 9.56 2.72 6.50
CA ASN A 15 10.85 2.32 7.09
C ASN A 15 11.30 0.92 6.66
N GLU A 16 10.33 0.04 6.39
CA GLU A 16 10.58 -1.28 5.78
C GLU A 16 10.84 -1.21 4.26
N LYS A 17 10.88 0.00 3.68
CA LYS A 17 11.18 0.28 2.27
C LYS A 17 10.27 -0.46 1.29
N VAL A 18 9.03 -0.75 1.70
CA VAL A 18 8.12 -1.56 0.87
C VAL A 18 7.35 -0.74 -0.15
N PHE A 19 7.27 0.58 0.00
CA PHE A 19 6.53 1.42 -0.92
C PHE A 19 7.42 1.95 -2.04
N ASN A 20 6.96 1.83 -3.27
CA ASN A 20 7.64 2.41 -4.43
C ASN A 20 6.70 3.33 -5.20
N ASN A 21 7.17 4.55 -5.47
CA ASN A 21 6.58 5.45 -6.43
C ASN A 21 6.85 4.92 -7.84
N VAL A 22 5.79 4.83 -8.63
CA VAL A 22 5.80 4.27 -9.98
C VAL A 22 5.81 5.41 -10.98
N THR A 23 6.83 5.42 -11.84
CA THR A 23 6.87 6.31 -13.00
C THR A 23 6.87 5.47 -14.27
N LYS A 24 6.02 5.83 -15.24
CA LYS A 24 5.96 5.17 -16.55
C LYS A 24 6.62 6.07 -17.58
N LYS A 25 7.58 5.53 -18.34
CA LYS A 25 8.18 6.20 -19.51
C LYS A 25 8.11 5.24 -20.70
N GLY A 26 7.22 5.53 -21.65
CA GLY A 26 6.86 4.55 -22.69
C GLY A 26 6.26 3.30 -22.05
N ASP A 27 6.73 2.11 -22.45
CA ASP A 27 6.27 0.82 -21.88
C ASP A 27 7.05 0.37 -20.64
N LYS A 28 8.03 1.17 -20.18
CA LYS A 28 8.87 0.83 -19.04
C LYS A 28 8.38 1.48 -17.76
N PHE A 29 8.23 0.66 -16.71
CA PHE A 29 7.98 1.12 -15.35
C PHE A 29 9.31 1.30 -14.62
N LYS A 30 9.41 2.36 -13.81
CA LYS A 30 10.50 2.61 -12.87
C LYS A 30 9.93 2.78 -11.47
N PHE A 31 10.60 2.15 -10.51
CA PHE A 31 10.20 2.09 -9.11
C PHE A 31 11.22 2.83 -8.25
N LYS A 32 10.80 3.92 -7.60
CA LYS A 32 11.62 4.66 -6.63
C LYS A 32 11.05 4.48 -5.24
N THR A 33 11.86 3.99 -4.31
CA THR A 33 11.45 3.80 -2.91
C THR A 33 10.94 5.12 -2.31
N VAL A 34 9.81 5.04 -1.62
CA VAL A 34 9.27 6.16 -0.85
C VAL A 34 10.00 6.23 0.47
N GLU A 35 10.58 7.39 0.77
CA GLU A 35 11.35 7.60 2.01
C GLU A 35 10.54 8.33 3.08
N ASN A 36 9.53 9.11 2.68
CA ASN A 36 8.74 9.93 3.58
C ASN A 36 7.29 10.05 3.09
N LEU A 37 6.35 10.13 4.03
CA LEU A 37 4.96 10.50 3.75
C LEU A 37 4.87 12.01 3.51
N SER A 38 4.24 12.42 2.41
CA SER A 38 4.20 13.85 2.04
C SER A 38 3.08 14.64 2.72
N SER A 39 1.91 14.04 2.91
CA SER A 39 0.74 14.71 3.51
C SER A 39 -0.36 13.69 3.82
N GLU A 40 -1.28 14.05 4.71
CA GLU A 40 -2.49 13.27 5.03
C GLU A 40 -3.75 14.14 4.92
N PRO A 41 -4.89 13.59 4.46
CA PRO A 41 -5.04 12.25 3.87
C PRO A 41 -4.29 12.10 2.54
N ALA A 42 -3.65 10.96 2.31
CA ALA A 42 -2.98 10.64 1.05
C ALA A 42 -3.67 9.47 0.37
N LEU A 43 -3.84 9.56 -0.95
CA LEU A 43 -4.33 8.48 -1.77
C LEU A 43 -3.22 8.00 -2.71
N TRP A 44 -2.82 6.76 -2.56
CA TRP A 44 -1.84 6.13 -3.41
C TRP A 44 -2.53 5.14 -4.35
N THR A 45 -2.58 5.50 -5.64
CA THR A 45 -3.32 4.78 -6.69
C THR A 45 -2.76 5.13 -8.05
N GLY A 46 -2.82 4.18 -9.00
CA GLY A 46 -2.53 4.43 -10.41
C GLY A 46 -3.74 4.94 -11.21
N LYS A 47 -4.87 5.15 -10.54
CA LYS A 47 -6.14 5.60 -11.14
C LYS A 47 -6.38 7.08 -10.88
N GLU A 48 -7.26 7.70 -11.67
CA GLU A 48 -7.63 9.12 -11.53
C GLU A 48 -8.70 9.37 -10.45
N ASP A 49 -8.64 8.63 -9.34
CA ASP A 49 -9.57 8.80 -8.24
C ASP A 49 -9.32 10.13 -7.50
N LYS A 50 -10.39 10.89 -7.27
CA LYS A 50 -10.34 12.19 -6.57
C LYS A 50 -10.92 12.15 -5.15
N THR A 51 -11.66 11.11 -4.82
CA THR A 51 -12.29 10.87 -3.52
C THR A 51 -12.32 9.37 -3.24
N ILE A 52 -12.34 9.00 -1.96
CA ILE A 52 -12.59 7.63 -1.52
C ILE A 52 -13.78 7.66 -0.59
N THR A 53 -14.76 6.81 -0.87
CA THR A 53 -15.96 6.63 -0.06
C THR A 53 -15.83 5.33 0.74
N ASP A 54 -16.17 5.40 2.02
CA ASP A 54 -16.15 4.29 2.96
C ASP A 54 -17.45 3.45 2.88
N ASP A 55 -17.55 2.38 3.67
CA ASP A 55 -18.69 1.46 3.63
C ASP A 55 -19.99 2.09 4.18
N LYS A 56 -19.91 3.24 4.87
CA LYS A 56 -21.04 4.04 5.38
C LYS A 56 -21.40 5.24 4.50
N GLY A 57 -20.68 5.44 3.39
CA GLY A 57 -20.92 6.57 2.48
C GLY A 57 -20.14 7.85 2.83
N GLN A 58 -19.30 7.85 3.87
CA GLN A 58 -18.43 8.98 4.18
C GLN A 58 -17.34 9.08 3.13
N SER A 59 -17.16 10.27 2.56
CA SER A 59 -16.16 10.50 1.52
C SER A 59 -14.97 11.31 2.05
N VAL A 60 -13.77 10.79 1.82
CA VAL A 60 -12.50 11.44 2.11
C VAL A 60 -11.91 12.03 0.82
N LYS A 61 -11.55 13.31 0.87
CA LYS A 61 -10.82 13.99 -0.20
C LYS A 61 -9.32 14.01 0.14
N PRO A 62 -8.46 13.28 -0.58
CA PRO A 62 -7.02 13.28 -0.32
C PRO A 62 -6.40 14.65 -0.64
N LYS A 63 -5.42 15.05 0.18
CA LYS A 63 -4.56 16.23 -0.07
C LYS A 63 -3.48 15.94 -1.10
N SER A 64 -3.11 14.67 -1.29
CA SER A 64 -2.18 14.25 -2.33
C SER A 64 -2.61 12.93 -2.96
N THR A 65 -2.44 12.84 -4.29
CA THR A 65 -2.61 11.61 -5.05
C THR A 65 -1.32 11.26 -5.76
N LYS A 66 -0.79 10.05 -5.54
CA LYS A 66 0.46 9.57 -6.16
C LYS A 66 0.30 8.12 -6.62
N TYR A 67 1.02 7.71 -7.66
CA TYR A 67 1.04 6.31 -8.04
C TYR A 67 2.10 5.55 -7.24
N ILE A 68 1.73 5.06 -6.07
CA ILE A 68 2.61 4.28 -5.19
C ILE A 68 2.04 2.86 -5.00
N VAL A 69 2.91 1.86 -5.04
CA VAL A 69 2.57 0.44 -4.87
C VAL A 69 3.43 -0.20 -3.77
N LEU A 70 2.97 -1.34 -3.25
CA LEU A 70 3.75 -2.22 -2.40
C LEU A 70 4.72 -3.05 -3.26
N GLY A 71 6.00 -3.14 -2.92
CA GLY A 71 7.01 -3.80 -3.73
C GLY A 71 7.03 -3.23 -5.15
N GLU A 72 7.01 -4.12 -6.15
CA GLU A 72 6.95 -3.75 -7.58
C GLU A 72 5.66 -4.25 -8.25
N TYR A 73 4.64 -4.61 -7.46
CA TYR A 73 3.38 -5.13 -7.96
C TYR A 73 2.18 -4.54 -7.19
N SER A 74 1.11 -4.25 -7.93
CA SER A 74 -0.10 -3.64 -7.37
C SER A 74 -1.09 -4.71 -6.88
N ALA A 75 -0.72 -5.46 -5.85
CA ALA A 75 -1.64 -6.39 -5.18
C ALA A 75 -2.86 -5.63 -4.60
N THR A 76 -2.67 -4.35 -4.27
CA THR A 76 -3.70 -3.44 -3.79
C THR A 76 -3.89 -2.31 -4.80
N SER A 77 -5.10 -2.16 -5.36
CA SER A 77 -5.37 -1.12 -6.35
C SER A 77 -5.31 0.32 -5.80
N LYS A 78 -5.53 0.49 -4.49
CA LYS A 78 -5.55 1.79 -3.79
C LYS A 78 -5.05 1.61 -2.36
N ILE A 79 -4.23 2.54 -1.88
CA ILE A 79 -3.82 2.66 -0.47
C ILE A 79 -4.23 4.06 -0.01
N LEU A 80 -5.08 4.13 1.01
CA LEU A 80 -5.52 5.39 1.63
C LEU A 80 -4.78 5.54 2.96
N ILE A 81 -4.09 6.64 3.15
CA ILE A 81 -3.41 6.98 4.40
C ILE A 81 -4.17 8.11 5.06
N LEU A 82 -4.60 7.87 6.29
CA LEU A 82 -5.38 8.78 7.11
C LEU A 82 -4.58 9.18 8.34
N ASN A 83 -4.81 10.39 8.86
CA ASN A 83 -4.40 10.71 10.23
C ASN A 83 -5.23 9.86 11.21
N ASP A 84 -4.83 9.82 12.48
CA ASP A 84 -5.49 8.94 13.46
C ASP A 84 -6.98 9.26 13.68
N GLU A 85 -7.36 10.54 13.63
CA GLU A 85 -8.76 10.96 13.81
C GLU A 85 -9.64 10.49 12.65
N ASP A 86 -9.22 10.76 11.42
CA ASP A 86 -9.91 10.33 10.20
C ASP A 86 -9.93 8.79 10.11
N TYR A 87 -8.85 8.12 10.50
CA TYR A 87 -8.75 6.66 10.48
C TYR A 87 -9.76 6.01 11.42
N GLN A 88 -9.97 6.55 12.62
CA GLN A 88 -10.94 6.03 13.58
C GLN A 88 -12.39 6.20 13.12
N LYS A 89 -12.66 7.23 12.30
CA LYS A 89 -14.00 7.53 11.77
C LYS A 89 -14.31 6.79 10.47
N PHE A 90 -13.29 6.41 9.72
CA PHE A 90 -13.42 5.79 8.40
C PHE A 90 -13.87 4.34 8.49
N ASP A 91 -15.08 4.05 8.02
CA ASP A 91 -15.67 2.72 8.09
C ASP A 91 -15.21 1.85 6.92
N ALA A 92 -14.26 0.96 7.18
CA ALA A 92 -13.82 -0.01 6.19
C ALA A 92 -13.41 -1.32 6.83
N LYS A 93 -13.60 -2.42 6.10
CA LYS A 93 -13.11 -3.73 6.53
C LYS A 93 -11.60 -3.70 6.80
N ALA A 94 -11.22 -4.00 8.04
CA ALA A 94 -9.83 -4.09 8.46
C ALA A 94 -9.04 -5.07 7.59
N LYS A 95 -7.84 -4.66 7.20
CA LYS A 95 -6.89 -5.48 6.43
C LYS A 95 -5.52 -5.39 7.07
N PHE A 96 -4.84 -6.51 7.08
CA PHE A 96 -3.51 -6.63 7.63
C PHE A 96 -2.50 -6.73 6.50
N VAL A 97 -1.45 -5.92 6.58
CA VAL A 97 -0.28 -6.00 5.71
C VAL A 97 0.89 -6.40 6.59
N SER A 98 1.59 -7.46 6.21
CA SER A 98 2.78 -7.92 6.90
C SER A 98 3.95 -7.95 5.94
N VAL A 99 5.12 -7.57 6.43
CA VAL A 99 6.38 -7.61 5.71
C VAL A 99 7.26 -8.62 6.39
N ILE A 100 7.71 -9.63 5.65
CA ILE A 100 8.53 -10.72 6.19
C ILE A 100 9.88 -10.65 5.49
N LYS A 101 10.94 -10.37 6.25
CA LYS A 101 12.31 -10.46 5.75
C LYS A 101 12.76 -11.90 5.85
N GLU A 102 13.17 -12.47 4.74
CA GLU A 102 13.59 -13.87 4.67
C GLU A 102 15.03 -13.96 4.16
N LYS A 103 15.88 -14.71 4.87
CA LYS A 103 17.27 -14.95 4.48
C LYS A 103 17.40 -16.17 3.55
N ARG A 104 16.41 -17.06 3.59
CA ARG A 104 16.30 -18.22 2.72
C ARG A 104 15.74 -17.80 1.36
N ASP A 105 15.79 -18.73 0.41
CA ASP A 105 15.11 -18.60 -0.87
C ASP A 105 13.60 -18.28 -0.65
N ALA A 106 13.23 -17.06 -1.05
CA ALA A 106 11.91 -16.50 -0.82
C ALA A 106 10.81 -17.29 -1.56
N ASP A 107 11.11 -17.91 -2.70
CA ASP A 107 10.15 -18.73 -3.45
C ASP A 107 9.76 -19.99 -2.68
N LYS A 108 10.73 -20.60 -1.99
CA LYS A 108 10.48 -21.77 -1.13
C LYS A 108 9.65 -21.41 0.09
N VAL A 109 9.87 -20.22 0.63
CA VAL A 109 9.17 -19.74 1.83
C VAL A 109 7.76 -19.28 1.48
N LEU A 110 7.55 -18.62 0.34
CA LEU A 110 6.25 -18.19 -0.15
C LEU A 110 5.26 -19.36 -0.24
N LYS A 111 5.71 -20.55 -0.67
CA LYS A 111 4.88 -21.77 -0.73
C LYS A 111 4.26 -22.17 0.61
N ARG A 112 4.85 -21.77 1.74
CA ARG A 112 4.32 -22.01 3.09
C ARG A 112 3.20 -21.04 3.49
N TYR A 113 3.12 -19.90 2.81
CA TYR A 113 2.08 -18.89 3.03
C TYR A 113 0.92 -19.00 2.05
N THR A 114 1.14 -19.62 0.88
CA THR A 114 0.11 -19.82 -0.15
C THR A 114 -0.74 -21.09 0.04
N THR A 115 -0.38 -21.95 0.99
CA THR A 115 -1.00 -23.27 1.21
C THR A 115 -2.36 -23.22 1.93
N SER A 116 -2.77 -22.05 2.43
CA SER A 116 -4.04 -21.84 3.13
C SER A 116 -4.81 -20.68 2.49
N GLY A 117 -5.58 -20.95 1.43
CA GLY A 117 -6.60 -20.02 0.91
C GLY A 117 -6.12 -18.59 0.60
N SER A 118 -5.37 -18.42 -0.48
CA SER A 118 -5.39 -17.22 -1.35
C SER A 118 -5.05 -15.85 -0.73
N ILE A 119 -4.19 -15.75 0.29
CA ILE A 119 -3.69 -14.43 0.75
C ILE A 119 -2.75 -13.86 -0.34
N PRO A 120 -3.08 -12.70 -0.96
CA PRO A 120 -2.22 -12.09 -1.96
C PRO A 120 -0.83 -11.81 -1.36
N SER A 121 0.19 -12.44 -1.93
CA SER A 121 1.54 -12.43 -1.41
C SER A 121 2.51 -12.19 -2.55
N GLN A 122 3.58 -11.45 -2.29
CA GLN A 122 4.57 -11.12 -3.32
C GLN A 122 5.97 -11.07 -2.72
N ILE A 123 6.94 -11.49 -3.53
CA ILE A 123 8.36 -11.35 -3.22
C ILE A 123 8.84 -10.09 -3.92
N PHE A 124 9.63 -9.29 -3.22
CA PHE A 124 10.33 -8.16 -3.80
C PHE A 124 11.73 -8.09 -3.21
N PRO A 125 12.72 -7.60 -3.96
CA PRO A 125 14.06 -7.41 -3.43
C PRO A 125 14.03 -6.35 -2.32
N TYR A 126 14.63 -6.68 -1.18
CA TYR A 126 14.84 -5.72 -0.11
C TYR A 126 15.92 -4.70 -0.53
N LYS A 127 15.66 -3.40 -0.31
CA LYS A 127 16.52 -2.28 -0.72
C LYS A 127 17.24 -1.63 0.46
#